data_AF-A0A6G2KFQ4-F1
#
_entry.id   AF-A0A6G2KFQ4-F1
#
_cell.length_a   1.000
_cell.length_b   1.000
_cell.length_c   1.000
_cell.angle_alpha   90.00
_cell.angle_beta   90.00
_cell.angle_gamma   90.00
#
_symmetry.space_group_name_H-M   'P 1'
#
loop_
_entity.id
_entity.type
_entity.pdbx_description
1 polymer ?
#
loop_
_entity_poly.entity_id
_entity_poly.type
_entity_poly.pdbx_seq_one_letter_code
_entity_poly.pdbx_strand_id
1 'polypeptide(L)'
;MDGDIHNNQVESFNGNTIRLREKVVRGLKKEDAALLASLKVYHNHVRLHLGLPDGQTPGEASGIHVNGVNKILTIIRASAKARNN
;
A
#
# COMPACT_ATOMS: atom_id res chain seq x y z
N MET A 1 -5.81 33.19 0.08
CA MET A 1 -5.12 32.13 -0.69
C MET A 1 -6.15 31.04 -0.91
N ASP A 2 -6.46 30.76 -2.17
CA ASP A 2 -7.60 29.98 -2.62
C ASP A 2 -7.78 28.65 -1.89
N GLY A 3 -9.02 28.41 -1.45
CA GLY A 3 -9.49 27.17 -0.85
C GLY A 3 -9.83 26.11 -1.90
N ASP A 4 -8.98 25.93 -2.92
CA ASP A 4 -9.16 24.83 -3.86
C ASP A 4 -8.75 23.51 -3.18
N ILE A 5 -9.72 22.60 -3.07
CA ILE A 5 -9.51 21.26 -2.53
C ILE A 5 -8.76 20.46 -3.60
N HIS A 6 -7.45 20.31 -3.42
CA HIS A 6 -6.59 19.58 -4.35
C HIS A 6 -6.61 18.07 -4.03
N ASN A 7 -6.95 17.24 -5.03
CA ASN A 7 -7.05 15.78 -4.89
C ASN A 7 -5.73 15.04 -5.21
N ASN A 8 -4.61 15.77 -5.20
CA ASN A 8 -3.31 15.31 -5.73
C ASN A 8 -2.83 13.99 -5.10
N GLN A 9 -3.15 13.73 -3.83
CA GLN A 9 -2.78 12.49 -3.15
C GLN A 9 -3.48 11.26 -3.74
N VAL A 10 -4.79 11.35 -3.97
CA VAL A 10 -5.58 10.27 -4.57
C VAL A 10 -5.22 10.09 -6.03
N GLU A 11 -4.97 11.17 -6.75
CA GLU A 11 -4.49 11.14 -8.14
C GLU A 11 -3.12 10.44 -8.24
N SER A 12 -2.19 10.76 -7.34
CA SER A 12 -0.88 10.10 -7.26
C SER A 12 -1.01 8.61 -6.92
N PHE A 13 -1.88 8.25 -5.97
CA PHE A 13 -2.13 6.85 -5.64
C PHE A 13 -2.67 6.08 -6.86
N ASN A 14 -3.73 6.59 -7.49
CA ASN A 14 -4.38 5.95 -8.63
C ASN A 14 -3.44 5.89 -9.85
N GLY A 15 -2.77 7.00 -10.18
CA GLY A 15 -1.88 7.10 -11.32
C GLY A 15 -0.56 6.35 -11.12
N ASN A 16 0.21 6.76 -10.12
CA ASN A 16 1.59 6.33 -9.92
C ASN A 16 1.68 4.93 -9.27
N THR A 17 0.75 4.58 -8.38
CA THR A 17 0.81 3.28 -7.68
C THR A 17 0.05 2.19 -8.45
N ILE A 18 -1.18 2.45 -8.89
CA ILE A 18 -2.06 1.41 -9.47
C ILE A 18 -1.98 1.35 -11.00
N ARG A 19 -2.24 2.46 -11.72
CA ARG A 19 -2.28 2.47 -13.19
C ARG A 19 -0.95 2.14 -13.85
N LEU A 20 0.18 2.59 -13.29
CA LEU A 20 1.50 2.20 -13.82
C LEU A 20 1.76 0.69 -13.69
N ARG A 21 1.25 0.05 -12.65
CA ARG A 21 1.37 -1.41 -12.47
C ARG A 21 0.48 -2.17 -13.44
N GLU A 22 -0.69 -1.63 -13.77
CA GLU A 22 -1.56 -2.20 -14.81
C GLU A 22 -0.88 -2.21 -16.17
N LYS A 23 -0.14 -1.14 -16.49
CA LYS A 23 0.63 -1.05 -17.74
C LYS A 23 1.75 -2.10 -17.81
N VAL A 24 2.49 -2.29 -16.72
CA VAL A 24 3.74 -3.07 -16.73
C VAL A 24 3.51 -4.54 -16.39
N VAL A 25 2.55 -4.86 -15.53
CA VAL A 25 2.36 -6.21 -14.99
C VAL A 25 1.33 -7.00 -15.79
N ARG A 26 1.72 -8.20 -16.20
CA ARG A 26 0.81 -9.13 -16.89
C ARG A 26 -0.25 -9.68 -15.92
N GLY A 27 -1.48 -9.81 -16.40
CA GLY A 27 -2.58 -10.39 -15.62
C GLY A 27 -3.31 -9.44 -14.66
N LEU A 28 -2.93 -8.15 -14.61
CA LEU A 28 -3.62 -7.15 -13.78
C LEU A 28 -4.93 -6.63 -14.40
N LYS A 29 -5.19 -6.91 -15.68
CA LYS A 29 -6.41 -6.51 -16.40
C LYS A 29 -7.64 -7.37 -16.09
N LYS A 30 -7.59 -8.14 -14.99
CA LYS A 30 -8.71 -8.91 -14.46
C LYS A 30 -9.22 -8.19 -13.22
N GLU A 31 -10.52 -8.10 -13.06
CA GLU A 31 -11.15 -7.39 -11.93
C GLU A 31 -10.71 -8.00 -10.59
N ASP A 32 -10.67 -9.33 -10.49
CA ASP A 32 -10.27 -10.07 -9.29
C ASP A 32 -8.77 -10.41 -9.23
N ALA A 33 -7.93 -9.58 -9.83
CA ALA A 33 -6.50 -9.80 -9.76
C ALA A 33 -6.02 -9.69 -8.29
N ALA A 34 -5.63 -10.82 -7.68
CA ALA A 34 -5.07 -10.88 -6.32
C ALA A 34 -3.87 -9.94 -6.11
N LEU A 35 -3.19 -9.57 -7.20
CA LEU A 35 -2.09 -8.61 -7.18
C LEU A 35 -2.56 -7.19 -6.80
N LEU A 36 -3.78 -6.77 -7.13
CA LEU A 36 -4.31 -5.45 -6.73
C LEU A 36 -4.38 -5.33 -5.20
N ALA A 37 -4.88 -6.36 -4.52
CA ALA A 37 -4.91 -6.42 -3.06
C ALA A 37 -3.49 -6.40 -2.48
N SER A 38 -2.58 -7.17 -3.07
CA SER A 38 -1.17 -7.23 -2.66
C SER A 38 -0.45 -5.88 -2.82
N LEU A 39 -0.74 -5.13 -3.89
CA LEU A 39 -0.18 -3.81 -4.13
C LEU A 39 -0.63 -2.78 -3.07
N LYS A 40 -1.89 -2.86 -2.63
CA LYS A 40 -2.40 -2.01 -1.53
C LYS A 40 -1.68 -2.32 -0.22
N VAL A 41 -1.52 -3.61 0.11
CA VAL A 41 -0.76 -4.04 1.30
C VAL A 41 0.68 -3.56 1.25
N TYR A 42 1.34 -3.71 0.09
CA TYR A 42 2.71 -3.25 -0.12
C TYR A 42 2.84 -1.73 0.04
N HIS A 43 1.92 -0.96 -0.54
CA HIS A 43 1.92 0.50 -0.42
C HIS A 43 1.73 0.96 1.03
N ASN A 44 0.83 0.32 1.78
CA ASN A 44 0.48 0.76 3.13
C ASN A 44 1.48 0.32 4.20
N HIS A 45 2.09 -0.87 4.06
CA HIS A 45 2.84 -1.49 5.15
C HIS A 45 4.29 -1.82 4.84
N VAL A 46 4.75 -1.70 3.58
CA VAL A 46 6.11 -2.12 3.20
C VAL A 46 6.91 -0.98 2.58
N ARG A 47 6.32 -0.24 1.64
CA ARG A 47 6.98 0.87 0.96
C ARG A 47 7.02 2.09 1.87
N LEU A 48 8.23 2.64 2.06
CA LEU A 48 8.48 3.90 2.74
C LEU A 48 8.16 5.08 1.81
N HIS A 49 7.58 6.15 2.36
CA HIS A 49 7.19 7.33 1.59
C HIS A 49 7.89 8.58 2.12
N LEU A 50 8.69 9.21 1.26
CA LEU A 50 9.44 10.43 1.61
C LEU A 50 8.54 11.62 1.96
N GLY A 51 7.29 11.62 1.49
CA GLY A 51 6.31 12.66 1.83
C GLY A 51 5.64 12.48 3.19
N LEU A 52 5.98 11.42 3.93
CA LEU A 52 5.52 11.19 5.30
C LEU A 52 6.65 11.46 6.30
N PRO A 53 6.32 11.86 7.54
CA PRO A 53 7.31 12.05 8.60
C PRO A 53 8.19 10.81 8.75
N ASP A 54 9.50 11.03 8.94
CA ASP A 54 10.50 9.96 9.16
C ASP A 54 10.54 8.86 8.08
N GLY A 55 10.02 9.13 6.88
CA GLY A 55 9.94 8.15 5.80
C GLY A 55 9.00 6.98 6.12
N GLN A 56 8.04 7.16 7.02
CA GLN A 56 7.10 6.13 7.45
C GLN A 56 6.29 5.55 6.28
N THR A 57 5.71 4.37 6.51
CA THR A 57 4.66 3.87 5.62
C THR A 57 3.31 4.55 5.94
N PRO A 58 2.37 4.64 4.99
CA PRO A 58 1.04 5.19 5.25
C PRO A 58 0.30 4.52 6.42
N GLY A 59 0.51 3.21 6.60
CA GLY A 59 0.00 2.46 7.74
C GLY A 59 0.60 2.92 9.07
N GLU A 60 1.91 3.12 9.15
CA GLU A 60 2.60 3.60 10.35
C GLU A 60 2.13 5.00 10.74
N ALA A 61 2.03 5.91 9.75
CA ALA A 61 1.49 7.26 9.96
C ALA A 61 0.03 7.24 10.45
N SER A 62 -0.73 6.18 10.14
CA SER A 62 -2.10 5.95 10.61
C SER A 62 -2.18 5.17 11.92
N GLY A 63 -1.05 4.88 12.58
CA GLY A 63 -0.98 4.13 13.84
C GLY A 63 -0.91 2.60 13.69
N ILE A 64 -0.93 2.06 12.47
CA ILE A 64 -0.88 0.62 12.19
C ILE A 64 0.58 0.19 11.98
N HIS A 65 1.16 -0.43 13.00
CA HIS A 65 2.57 -0.80 13.02
C HIS A 65 2.78 -2.30 12.75
N VAL A 66 3.75 -2.63 11.90
CA VAL A 66 4.19 -4.00 11.63
C VAL A 66 5.58 -4.19 12.24
N ASN A 67 5.63 -4.71 13.46
CA ASN A 67 6.84 -4.76 14.31
C ASN A 67 7.77 -5.93 13.97
N GLY A 68 8.22 -6.06 12.72
CA GLY A 68 9.20 -7.07 12.35
C GLY A 68 10.17 -6.61 11.27
N VAL A 69 11.40 -7.13 11.34
CA VAL A 69 12.49 -6.80 10.41
C VAL A 69 12.07 -7.06 8.96
N ASN A 70 11.39 -8.18 8.71
CA ASN A 70 10.79 -8.47 7.41
C ASN A 70 9.27 -8.26 7.50
N LYS A 71 8.81 -7.08 7.08
CA LYS A 71 7.39 -6.68 7.15
C LYS A 71 6.47 -7.66 6.43
N ILE A 72 6.87 -8.18 5.26
CA ILE A 72 6.09 -9.13 4.47
C ILE A 72 5.91 -10.45 5.23
N LEU A 73 7.01 -11.02 5.73
CA LEU A 73 6.97 -12.28 6.48
C LEU A 73 6.11 -12.15 7.75
N THR A 74 6.21 -11.02 8.44
CA THR A 74 5.39 -10.73 9.63
C THR A 74 3.90 -10.70 9.28
N ILE A 75 3.52 -10.03 8.20
CA ILE A 75 2.12 -9.98 7.74
C ILE A 75 1.62 -11.39 7.41
N ILE A 76 2.38 -12.18 6.64
CA ILE A 76 2.02 -13.54 6.27
C ILE A 76 1.80 -14.42 7.51
N ARG A 77 2.71 -14.34 8.49
CA ARG A 77 2.61 -15.08 9.75
C ARG A 77 1.39 -14.66 10.57
N ALA A 78 1.11 -13.36 10.65
CA ALA A 78 -0.06 -12.84 11.33
C ALA A 78 -1.37 -13.33 10.67
N SER A 79 -1.46 -13.28 9.34
CA SER A 79 -2.60 -13.81 8.59
C SER A 79 -2.78 -15.31 8.76
N ALA A 80 -1.69 -16.09 8.73
CA ALA A 80 -1.74 -17.54 8.94
C ALA A 80 -2.25 -17.88 10.36
N LYS A 81 -1.82 -17.13 11.38
CA LYS A 81 -2.31 -17.27 12.75
C LYS A 81 -3.80 -16.91 12.85
N ALA A 82 -4.23 -15.81 12.23
CA ALA A 82 -5.62 -15.37 12.24
C ALA A 82 -6.57 -16.35 11.54
N ARG A 83 -6.11 -17.08 10.51
CA ARG A 83 -6.92 -18.09 9.82
C ARG A 83 -7.19 -19.34 10.67
N ASN A 84 -6.33 -19.63 11.65
CA ASN A 84 -6.43 -20.82 12.49
C ASN A 84 -7.18 -20.58 13.82
N ASN A 85 -7.57 -19.32 14.08
CA ASN A 85 -8.47 -18.93 15.17
C ASN A 85 -9.90 -18.82 14.64
#